data_AF-A0AAD7S1L4-F1
#
_entry.id   AF-A0AAD7S1L4-F1
#
_cell.length_a   1.000
_cell.length_b   1.000
_cell.length_c   1.000
_cell.angle_alpha   90.00
_cell.angle_beta   90.00
_cell.angle_gamma   90.00
#
_symmetry.space_group_name_H-M   'P 1'
#
loop_
_entity.id
_entity.type
_entity.pdbx_description
1 polymer ?
#
loop_
_entity_poly.entity_id
_entity_poly.type
_entity_poly.pdbx_seq_one_letter_code
_entity_poly.pdbx_strand_id
1 'polypeptide(L)'
;MSALVVTSINAEGYTKTKAEVIASHCSGNDIICMQETHLGLKSNRPMLPGMKLVAEIRHPKHGSAVFVNPLLDVRDIYTNSSDTNIETVTVCLPEISITSLYKPPASP
;
A
#
# COMPACT_ATOMS: atom_id res chain seq x y z
N MET A 1 6.12 -24.63 -6.51
CA MET A 1 6.57 -23.23 -6.38
C MET A 1 5.31 -22.37 -6.49
N SER A 2 4.97 -21.58 -5.46
CA SER A 2 3.83 -20.66 -5.54
C SER A 2 4.25 -19.39 -6.27
N ALA A 3 3.36 -18.82 -7.08
CA ALA A 3 3.60 -17.50 -7.66
C ALA A 3 3.42 -16.41 -6.60
N LEU A 4 4.20 -15.33 -6.69
CA LEU A 4 3.97 -14.11 -5.91
C LEU A 4 2.75 -13.39 -6.46
N VAL A 5 1.73 -13.15 -5.63
CA VAL A 5 0.50 -12.46 -6.03
C VAL A 5 0.46 -11.06 -5.43
N VAL A 6 0.45 -10.05 -6.30
CA VAL A 6 0.47 -8.63 -5.93
C VAL A 6 -0.77 -7.94 -6.49
N THR A 7 -1.44 -7.13 -5.69
CA THR A 7 -2.50 -6.23 -6.14
C THR A 7 -2.12 -4.78 -5.90
N SER A 8 -2.38 -3.92 -6.89
CA SER A 8 -2.32 -2.47 -6.74
C SER A 8 -3.72 -1.89 -6.89
N ILE A 9 -4.11 -1.03 -5.98
CA ILE A 9 -5.44 -0.41 -5.96
C ILE A 9 -5.37 1.04 -5.51
N ASN A 10 -5.98 1.92 -6.29
CA ASN A 10 -6.34 3.25 -5.82
C ASN A 10 -7.64 3.14 -5.01
N ALA A 11 -7.57 3.46 -3.72
CA ALA A 11 -8.70 3.30 -2.81
C ALA A 11 -9.67 4.50 -2.81
N GLU A 12 -9.28 5.66 -3.34
CA GLU A 12 -10.06 6.91 -3.29
C GLU A 12 -10.63 7.17 -1.88
N GLY A 13 -9.73 7.28 -0.91
CA GLY A 13 -10.03 7.38 0.51
C GLY A 13 -10.26 6.04 1.20
N TYR A 14 -9.44 5.77 2.21
CA TYR A 14 -9.55 4.58 3.05
C TYR A 14 -10.78 4.66 3.99
N THR A 15 -11.51 3.56 4.08
CA THR A 15 -12.50 3.32 5.14
C THR A 15 -12.38 1.88 5.62
N LYS A 16 -12.86 1.58 6.84
CA LYS A 16 -12.88 0.21 7.37
C LYS A 16 -13.67 -0.74 6.46
N THR A 17 -14.82 -0.30 5.94
CA THR A 17 -15.64 -1.10 5.02
C THR A 17 -14.90 -1.42 3.71
N LYS A 18 -14.19 -0.44 3.13
CA LYS A 18 -13.35 -0.71 1.94
C LYS A 18 -12.26 -1.71 2.27
N ALA A 19 -11.62 -1.61 3.45
CA ALA A 19 -10.61 -2.55 3.88
C ALA A 19 -11.15 -3.99 4.00
N GLU A 20 -12.35 -4.16 4.55
CA GLU A 20 -13.02 -5.48 4.64
C GLU A 20 -13.31 -6.08 3.25
N VAL A 21 -13.82 -5.26 2.32
CA VAL A 21 -14.09 -5.69 0.94
C VAL A 21 -12.80 -6.03 0.20
N ILE A 22 -11.75 -5.23 0.35
CA ILE A 22 -10.45 -5.49 -0.27
C ILE A 22 -9.86 -6.78 0.29
N ALA A 23 -9.87 -6.96 1.61
CA ALA A 23 -9.35 -8.17 2.25
C ALA A 23 -10.09 -9.44 1.81
N SER A 24 -11.41 -9.38 1.61
CA SER A 24 -12.17 -10.54 1.15
C SER A 24 -11.89 -10.89 -0.32
N HIS A 25 -11.79 -9.90 -1.21
CA HIS A 25 -11.50 -10.11 -2.63
C HIS A 25 -10.04 -10.47 -2.92
N CYS A 26 -9.14 -9.96 -2.10
CA CYS A 26 -7.70 -10.18 -2.21
C CYS A 26 -7.20 -11.29 -1.27
N SER A 27 -8.09 -12.17 -0.83
CA SER A 27 -7.71 -13.32 -0.01
C SER A 27 -6.69 -14.17 -0.76
N GLY A 28 -5.53 -14.40 -0.13
CA GLY A 28 -4.42 -15.13 -0.74
C GLY A 28 -3.38 -14.27 -1.47
N ASN A 29 -3.56 -12.95 -1.55
CA ASN A 29 -2.52 -12.06 -2.05
C ASN A 29 -1.35 -11.94 -1.07
N ASP A 30 -0.14 -11.89 -1.60
CA ASP A 30 1.08 -11.71 -0.81
C ASP A 30 1.35 -10.25 -0.49
N ILE A 31 1.02 -9.34 -1.42
CA ILE A 31 1.24 -7.89 -1.26
C ILE A 31 0.04 -7.12 -1.82
N ILE A 32 -0.41 -6.11 -1.08
CA ILE A 32 -1.42 -5.15 -1.53
C ILE A 32 -0.85 -3.73 -1.40
N CYS A 33 -0.74 -3.07 -2.54
CA CYS A 33 -0.34 -1.67 -2.68
C CYS A 33 -1.59 -0.80 -2.80
N MET A 34 -1.84 0.05 -1.80
CA MET A 34 -3.01 0.92 -1.73
C MET A 34 -2.57 2.38 -1.93
N GLN A 35 -3.11 3.05 -2.94
CA GLN A 35 -2.90 4.48 -3.18
C GLN A 35 -4.15 5.30 -2.81
N GLU A 36 -3.98 6.62 -2.67
CA GLU A 36 -5.03 7.57 -2.30
C GLU A 36 -5.78 7.19 -1.02
N THR A 37 -5.03 6.90 0.04
CA THR A 37 -5.62 6.50 1.34
C THR A 37 -6.34 7.66 2.06
N HIS A 38 -5.95 8.91 1.82
CA HIS A 38 -6.52 10.12 2.45
C HIS A 38 -6.37 10.14 3.98
N LEU A 39 -5.31 9.50 4.50
CA LEU A 39 -5.02 9.43 5.93
C LEU A 39 -3.86 10.36 6.30
N GLY A 40 -4.18 11.58 6.75
CA GLY A 40 -3.20 12.52 7.32
C GLY A 40 -2.64 12.04 8.67
N LEU A 41 -1.64 12.76 9.20
CA LEU A 41 -0.90 12.37 10.42
C LEU A 41 -1.76 12.18 11.68
N LYS A 42 -2.92 12.84 11.76
CA LYS A 42 -3.85 12.74 12.90
C LYS A 42 -4.84 11.59 12.79
N SER A 43 -4.94 10.95 11.62
CA SER A 43 -5.84 9.81 11.41
C SER A 43 -5.33 8.55 12.13
N ASN A 44 -6.16 7.52 12.24
CA ASN A 44 -5.65 6.18 12.56
C ASN A 44 -4.91 5.61 11.34
N ARG A 45 -3.92 4.75 11.59
CA ARG A 45 -3.24 4.01 10.52
C ARG A 45 -4.23 3.07 9.82
N PRO A 46 -4.10 2.84 8.51
CA PRO A 46 -4.96 1.90 7.83
C PRO A 46 -4.64 0.47 8.29
N MET A 47 -5.67 -0.35 8.41
CA MET A 47 -5.54 -1.77 8.75
C MET A 47 -6.25 -2.57 7.67
N LEU A 48 -5.66 -3.70 7.29
CA LEU A 48 -6.25 -4.60 6.31
C LEU A 48 -6.33 -6.00 6.95
N PRO A 49 -7.54 -6.54 7.20
CA PRO A 49 -7.69 -7.83 7.86
C PRO A 49 -6.83 -8.92 7.23
N GLY A 50 -6.12 -9.68 8.07
CA GLY A 50 -5.24 -10.76 7.63
C GLY A 50 -3.88 -10.32 7.06
N MET A 51 -3.62 -9.02 6.93
CA MET A 51 -2.36 -8.51 6.38
C MET A 51 -1.63 -7.58 7.34
N LYS A 52 -0.30 -7.51 7.19
CA LYS A 52 0.59 -6.65 7.97
C LYS A 52 0.89 -5.37 7.18
N LEU A 53 0.59 -4.20 7.75
CA LEU A 53 1.07 -2.92 7.22
C LEU A 53 2.59 -2.84 7.36
N VAL A 54 3.32 -2.70 6.25
CA VAL A 54 4.78 -2.59 6.25
C VAL A 54 5.25 -1.15 6.07
N ALA A 55 4.50 -0.35 5.33
CA ALA A 55 4.86 1.02 5.03
C ALA A 55 3.62 1.86 4.74
N GLU A 56 3.71 3.15 5.03
CA GLU A 56 2.72 4.13 4.63
C GLU A 56 3.39 5.49 4.36
N ILE A 57 2.73 6.28 3.52
CA ILE A 57 2.97 7.71 3.33
C ILE A 57 1.65 8.40 3.67
N ARG A 58 1.68 9.27 4.69
CA ARG A 58 0.47 9.82 5.30
C ARG A 58 0.16 11.21 4.76
N HIS A 59 -0.97 11.35 4.05
CA HIS A 59 -1.42 12.62 3.52
C HIS A 59 -2.95 12.73 3.54
N PRO A 60 -3.57 13.88 3.84
CA PRO A 60 -5.02 14.01 3.92
C PRO A 60 -5.74 13.99 2.56
N LYS A 61 -5.03 14.22 1.45
CA LYS A 61 -5.61 14.23 0.08
C LYS A 61 -5.09 13.14 -0.85
N HIS A 62 -4.01 12.47 -0.47
CA HIS A 62 -3.44 11.35 -1.21
C HIS A 62 -2.88 10.39 -0.17
N GLY A 63 -1.71 9.79 -0.39
CA GLY A 63 -1.08 8.90 0.57
C GLY A 63 -1.20 7.45 0.15
N SER A 64 -0.20 6.67 0.54
CA SER A 64 -0.03 5.29 0.11
C SER A 64 0.15 4.38 1.31
N ALA A 65 -0.26 3.13 1.20
CA ALA A 65 -0.02 2.10 2.20
C ALA A 65 0.29 0.77 1.49
N VAL A 66 1.28 0.04 2.00
CA VAL A 66 1.59 -1.32 1.50
C VAL A 66 1.38 -2.31 2.62
N PHE A 67 0.59 -3.33 2.32
CA PHE A 67 0.30 -4.45 3.19
C PHE A 67 0.92 -5.72 2.63
N VAL A 68 1.42 -6.60 3.49
CA VAL A 68 1.97 -7.90 3.09
C VAL A 68 1.33 -9.03 3.88
N ASN A 69 1.32 -10.22 3.29
CA ASN A 69 1.07 -11.45 4.02
C ASN A 69 2.07 -11.53 5.20
N PRO A 70 1.61 -11.73 6.46
CA PRO A 70 2.49 -11.73 7.63
C PRO A 70 3.63 -12.76 7.59
N LEU A 71 3.51 -13.79 6.75
CA LEU A 71 4.52 -14.84 6.57
C LEU A 71 5.56 -14.53 5.49
N LEU A 72 5.40 -13.41 4.76
CA LEU A 72 6.31 -13.01 3.69
C LEU A 72 7.62 -12.45 4.27
N ASP A 73 8.77 -12.96 3.79
CA ASP A 73 10.11 -12.50 4.18
C ASP A 73 10.44 -11.15 3.52
N VAL A 74 10.07 -10.05 4.19
CA VAL A 74 10.43 -8.69 3.77
C VAL A 74 11.81 -8.34 4.33
N ARG A 75 12.75 -8.08 3.43
CA ARG A 75 14.14 -7.73 3.75
C ARG A 75 14.29 -6.26 4.09
N ASP A 76 13.82 -5.40 3.19
CA ASP A 76 13.96 -3.96 3.29
C ASP A 76 12.71 -3.26 2.76
N ILE A 77 12.54 -2.01 3.21
CA ILE A 77 11.44 -1.15 2.85
C ILE A 77 12.00 0.26 2.60
N TYR A 78 11.66 0.85 1.47
CA TYR A 78 12.04 2.23 1.13
C TYR A 78 10.80 3.04 0.79
N THR A 79 10.65 4.20 1.44
CA THR A 79 9.60 5.17 1.12
C THR A 79 10.25 6.45 0.60
N ASN A 80 9.61 7.06 -0.39
CA ASN A 80 10.01 8.37 -0.90
C ASN A 80 8.78 9.18 -1.28
N SER A 81 8.85 10.49 -1.05
CA SER A 81 7.88 11.46 -1.53
C SER A 81 8.67 12.61 -2.15
N SER A 82 8.45 12.86 -3.44
CA SER A 82 9.07 13.98 -4.15
C SER A 82 8.41 15.31 -3.83
N ASP A 83 9.06 16.42 -4.20
CA ASP A 83 8.50 17.77 -4.14
C ASP A 83 7.24 17.94 -5.00
N THR A 84 7.06 17.06 -6.00
CA THR A 84 5.87 17.02 -6.87
C THR A 84 4.79 16.04 -6.38
N ASN A 85 4.86 15.59 -5.13
CA ASN A 85 3.92 14.64 -4.50
C ASN A 85 3.81 13.27 -5.21
N ILE A 86 4.82 12.88 -5.99
CA ILE A 86 4.98 11.48 -6.42
C ILE A 86 5.45 10.69 -5.21
N GLU A 87 4.71 9.65 -4.88
CA GLU A 87 4.99 8.77 -3.75
C GLU A 87 5.43 7.40 -4.27
N THR A 88 6.49 6.85 -3.67
CA THR A 88 6.92 5.48 -3.94
C THR A 88 7.12 4.72 -2.65
N VAL A 89 6.63 3.49 -2.61
CA VAL A 89 6.87 2.54 -1.53
C VAL A 89 7.43 1.27 -2.15
N THR A 90 8.69 0.95 -1.85
CA THR A 90 9.38 -0.24 -2.32
C THR A 90 9.47 -1.26 -1.20
N VAL A 91 9.06 -2.50 -1.46
CA VAL A 91 9.22 -3.67 -0.58
C VAL A 91 10.20 -4.61 -1.25
N CYS A 92 11.33 -4.88 -0.59
CA CYS A 92 12.35 -5.80 -1.07
C CYS A 92 12.16 -7.18 -0.43
N LEU A 93 11.99 -8.19 -1.27
CA LEU A 93 12.05 -9.61 -0.93
C LEU A 93 13.45 -10.14 -1.33
N PRO A 94 13.85 -11.38 -0.95
CA PRO A 94 15.18 -11.90 -1.24
C PRO A 94 15.62 -11.85 -2.71
N GLU A 95 14.68 -12.02 -3.65
CA GLU A 95 14.98 -12.13 -5.09
C GLU A 95 14.27 -11.08 -5.95
N ILE A 96 13.33 -10.32 -5.38
CA ILE A 96 12.51 -9.37 -6.12
C ILE A 96 12.13 -8.17 -5.25
N SER A 97 12.09 -6.99 -5.85
CA SER A 97 11.54 -5.79 -5.23
C SER A 97 10.24 -5.38 -5.91
N ILE A 98 9.22 -5.04 -5.11
CA ILE A 98 7.94 -4.52 -5.59
C ILE A 98 7.85 -3.04 -5.23
N THR A 99 7.62 -2.18 -6.21
CA THR A 99 7.45 -0.73 -6.00
C THR A 99 6.02 -0.32 -6.28
N SER A 100 5.31 0.13 -5.25
CA SER A 100 4.06 0.89 -5.38
C SER A 100 4.40 2.33 -5.76
N LEU A 101 3.79 2.86 -6.80
CA LEU A 101 3.94 4.24 -7.23
C LEU A 101 2.57 4.92 -7.29
N TYR A 102 2.46 6.05 -6.60
CA TYR A 102 1.39 7.01 -6.81
C TYR A 102 1.95 8.26 -7.48
N LYS A 103 1.30 8.67 -8.56
CA LYS A 103 1.57 9.93 -9.24
C LYS A 103 0.27 10.76 -9.21
N PRO A 104 0.31 12.01 -8.74
CA PRO A 104 -0.85 12.89 -8.81
C PRO A 104 -1.35 13.05 -10.26
N PRO A 105 -2.66 13.20 -10.48
CA PRO A 105 -3.16 13.52 -11.80
C PRO A 105 -2.51 14.82 -12.31
N ALA A 106 -2.22 14.89 -13.61
CA ALA A 106 -1.93 16.17 -14.23
C ALA A 106 -3.15 17.07 -13.98
N SER A 107 -2.93 18.34 -13.63
CA SER A 107 -4.04 19.31 -13.52
C SER A 107 -4.96 19.17 -14.74
N PRO A 108 -6.29 19.15 -14.55
CA PRO A 108 -7.21 19.19 -15.67
C PRO A 108 -6.96 20.41 -16.56
#